data_AF-A0A7W8B878-F1
#
_entry.id   AF-A0A7W8B878-F1
#
_cell.length_a   1.000
_cell.length_b   1.000
_cell.length_c   1.000
_cell.angle_alpha   90.00
_cell.angle_beta   90.00
_cell.angle_gamma   90.00
#
_symmetry.space_group_name_H-M   'P 1'
#
loop_
_entity.id
_entity.type
_entity.pdbx_description
1 polymer ?
#
loop_
_entity_poly.entity_id
_entity_poly.type
_entity_poly.pdbx_seq_one_letter_code
_entity_poly.pdbx_strand_id
1 'polypeptide(L)'
;MDGATEWLPGDEEECVLLNAREMSPLWSVLADWTDSEDEAEWVAVAPVFAEIIERWDKAGYVCVYRGDEWPAHEGGERVTGEALEALLRLPSTWEYREGPPVIGLFPGREVAFEPYESW
;
A
#
# COMPACT_ATOMS: atom_id res chain seq x y z
N MET A 1 -20.02 20.53 0.00
CA MET A 1 -19.54 20.70 1.38
C MET A 1 -18.04 20.50 1.26
N ASP A 2 -17.29 21.59 1.11
CA ASP A 2 -15.84 21.51 0.95
C ASP A 2 -15.21 21.44 2.33
N GLY A 3 -15.10 20.21 2.84
CA GLY A 3 -14.19 19.86 3.91
C GLY A 3 -13.05 19.10 3.29
N ALA A 4 -12.18 19.77 2.53
CA ALA A 4 -10.91 19.18 2.18
C ALA A 4 -10.19 18.89 3.50
N THR A 5 -10.10 17.62 3.88
CA THR A 5 -9.26 17.18 4.99
C THR A 5 -7.86 17.66 4.67
N GLU A 6 -7.41 18.72 5.34
CA GLU A 6 -6.05 19.23 5.19
C GLU A 6 -5.13 18.23 5.88
N TRP A 7 -4.64 17.28 5.09
CA TRP A 7 -3.64 16.32 5.54
C TRP A 7 -2.35 17.08 5.93
N LEU A 8 -1.87 16.81 7.14
CA LEU A 8 -0.62 17.31 7.68
C LEU A 8 0.56 16.49 7.12
N PRO A 9 1.79 17.06 7.12
CA PRO A 9 2.98 16.30 6.75
C PRO A 9 3.12 15.04 7.62
N GLY A 10 3.14 13.86 6.98
CA GLY A 10 3.22 12.56 7.66
C GLY A 10 1.92 11.75 7.58
N ASP A 11 0.83 12.34 7.11
CA ASP A 11 -0.44 11.63 6.94
C ASP A 11 -0.38 10.61 5.80
N GLU A 12 0.50 10.80 4.81
CA GLU A 12 0.77 9.80 3.76
C GLU A 12 1.36 8.51 4.36
N GLU A 13 2.26 8.65 5.34
CA GLU A 13 2.83 7.52 6.07
C GLU A 13 1.76 6.80 6.90
N GLU A 14 0.90 7.53 7.59
CA GLU A 14 -0.22 6.96 8.34
C GLU A 14 -1.17 6.18 7.41
N CYS A 15 -1.50 6.74 6.25
CA CYS A 15 -2.32 6.09 5.23
C CYS A 15 -1.73 4.74 4.78
N VAL A 16 -0.42 4.69 4.50
CA VAL A 16 0.29 3.45 4.18
C VAL A 16 0.21 2.44 5.33
N LEU A 17 0.39 2.90 6.58
CA LEU A 17 0.38 2.00 7.74
C LEU A 17 -1.00 1.38 7.99
N LEU A 18 -2.06 2.19 7.87
CA LEU A 18 -3.44 1.72 8.02
C LEU A 18 -3.78 0.68 6.95
N ASN A 19 -3.51 1.00 5.68
CA ASN A 19 -3.71 0.08 4.57
C ASN A 19 -2.88 -1.21 4.71
N ALA A 20 -1.62 -1.11 5.18
CA ALA A 20 -0.81 -2.28 5.46
C ALA A 20 -1.47 -3.17 6.52
N ARG A 21 -1.95 -2.60 7.64
CA ARG A 21 -2.61 -3.35 8.73
C ARG A 21 -3.90 -4.04 8.28
N GLU A 22 -4.63 -3.43 7.37
CA GLU A 22 -5.83 -4.00 6.74
C GLU A 22 -5.50 -5.02 5.65
N MET A 23 -4.21 -5.20 5.34
CA MET A 23 -3.69 -6.09 4.31
C MET A 23 -4.22 -5.74 2.92
N SER A 24 -4.42 -4.44 2.68
CA SER A 24 -5.16 -3.89 1.55
C SER A 24 -4.42 -3.98 0.21
N PRO A 25 -5.14 -3.99 -0.93
CA PRO A 25 -4.49 -3.95 -2.23
C PRO A 25 -3.80 -2.62 -2.43
N LEU A 26 -2.68 -2.61 -3.15
CA LEU A 26 -1.82 -1.43 -3.23
C LEU A 26 -2.52 -0.19 -3.83
N TRP A 27 -3.42 -0.40 -4.80
CA TRP A 27 -4.22 0.68 -5.40
C TRP A 27 -5.11 1.39 -4.38
N SER A 28 -5.61 0.67 -3.37
CA SER A 28 -6.56 1.23 -2.39
C SER A 28 -5.93 2.28 -1.47
N VAL A 29 -4.60 2.26 -1.30
CA VAL A 29 -3.87 3.33 -0.62
C VAL A 29 -4.13 4.68 -1.29
N LEU A 30 -4.16 4.72 -2.63
CA LEU A 30 -4.40 5.95 -3.37
C LEU A 30 -5.88 6.33 -3.37
N ALA A 31 -6.77 5.34 -3.44
CA ALA A 31 -8.20 5.55 -3.30
C ALA A 31 -8.55 6.20 -1.95
N ASP A 32 -8.01 5.66 -0.86
CA ASP A 32 -8.21 6.17 0.50
C ASP A 32 -7.59 7.57 0.69
N TRP A 33 -6.38 7.78 0.16
CA TRP A 33 -5.70 9.07 0.27
C TRP A 33 -6.46 10.19 -0.46
N THR A 34 -6.93 9.89 -1.67
CA THR A 34 -7.64 10.86 -2.51
C THR A 34 -9.13 10.98 -2.16
N ASP A 35 -9.65 10.07 -1.32
CA ASP A 35 -11.09 9.91 -1.06
C ASP A 35 -11.89 9.77 -2.37
N SER A 36 -11.34 9.00 -3.32
CA SER A 36 -11.82 8.96 -4.70
C SER A 36 -11.54 7.63 -5.40
N GLU A 37 -12.49 7.19 -6.22
CA GLU A 37 -12.35 6.03 -7.12
C GLU A 37 -11.84 6.43 -8.51
N ASP A 38 -11.55 7.72 -8.76
CA ASP A 38 -11.02 8.19 -10.05
C ASP A 38 -9.51 7.94 -10.15
N GLU A 39 -9.12 6.91 -10.90
CA GLU A 39 -7.72 6.55 -11.14
C GLU A 39 -6.88 7.70 -11.73
N ALA A 40 -7.50 8.69 -12.40
CA ALA A 40 -6.77 9.85 -12.91
C ALA A 40 -6.23 10.75 -11.79
N GLU A 41 -6.91 10.81 -10.64
CA GLU A 41 -6.47 11.58 -9.48
C GLU A 41 -5.29 10.89 -8.77
N TRP A 42 -5.26 9.56 -8.81
CA TRP A 42 -4.22 8.74 -8.18
C TRP A 42 -2.84 8.95 -8.83
N VAL A 43 -2.80 9.22 -10.13
CA VAL A 43 -1.53 9.41 -10.89
C VAL A 43 -0.65 10.50 -10.27
N ALA A 44 -1.25 11.56 -9.73
CA ALA A 44 -0.52 12.67 -9.14
C ALA A 44 0.22 12.31 -7.84
N VAL A 45 -0.32 11.34 -7.08
CA VAL A 45 0.15 10.99 -5.73
C VAL A 45 0.92 9.67 -5.69
N ALA A 46 0.73 8.79 -6.68
CA ALA A 46 1.40 7.48 -6.76
C ALA A 46 2.93 7.55 -6.54
N PRO A 47 3.69 8.54 -7.08
CA PRO A 47 5.13 8.62 -6.82
C PRO A 47 5.50 8.85 -5.35
N VAL A 48 4.68 9.59 -4.60
CA VAL A 48 4.91 9.86 -3.17
C VAL A 48 4.75 8.57 -2.38
N PHE A 49 3.66 7.84 -2.63
CA PHE A 49 3.41 6.56 -1.98
C PHE A 49 4.42 5.48 -2.38
N ALA A 50 4.90 5.49 -3.63
CA ALA A 50 5.99 4.62 -4.06
C ALA A 50 7.25 4.83 -3.19
N GLU A 51 7.66 6.08 -2.96
CA GLU A 51 8.84 6.41 -2.15
C GLU A 51 8.67 6.00 -0.69
N ILE A 52 7.49 6.22 -0.10
CA ILE A 52 7.19 5.81 1.27
C ILE A 52 7.27 4.30 1.41
N ILE A 53 6.59 3.56 0.54
CA ILE A 53 6.52 2.10 0.60
C ILE A 53 7.90 1.48 0.36
N GLU A 54 8.69 2.02 -0.57
CA GLU A 54 10.06 1.57 -0.81
C GLU A 54 10.94 1.73 0.45
N ARG A 55 10.90 2.92 1.07
CA ARG A 55 11.66 3.19 2.31
C ARG A 55 11.17 2.30 3.45
N TRP A 56 9.87 2.07 3.55
CA TRP A 56 9.28 1.28 4.62
C TRP A 56 9.49 -0.22 4.45
N ASP A 57 9.52 -0.77 3.23
CA ASP A 57 9.94 -2.16 2.99
C ASP A 57 11.42 -2.34 3.36
N LYS A 58 12.29 -1.39 2.98
CA LYS A 58 13.72 -1.39 3.36
C LYS A 58 13.92 -1.36 4.88
N ALA A 59 13.07 -0.62 5.60
CA ALA A 59 13.09 -0.56 7.05
C ALA A 59 12.35 -1.72 7.73
N GLY A 60 11.59 -2.54 6.99
CA GLY A 60 10.85 -3.68 7.54
C GLY A 60 9.52 -3.33 8.21
N TYR A 61 8.97 -2.13 7.96
CA TYR A 61 7.67 -1.70 8.46
C TYR A 61 6.50 -2.24 7.64
N VAL A 62 6.69 -2.46 6.34
CA VAL A 62 5.69 -3.05 5.44
C VAL A 62 6.34 -4.11 4.55
N CYS A 63 5.52 -4.95 3.94
CA CYS A 63 5.91 -5.88 2.89
C CYS A 63 4.94 -5.71 1.72
N VAL A 64 5.43 -5.94 0.50
CA VAL A 64 4.59 -5.99 -0.71
C VAL A 64 4.59 -7.41 -1.25
N TYR A 65 3.41 -7.92 -1.58
CA TYR A 65 3.20 -9.24 -2.16
C TYR A 65 2.54 -9.13 -3.53
N ARG A 66 2.96 -9.97 -4.47
CA ARG A 66 2.33 -10.14 -5.77
C ARG A 66 1.80 -11.57 -5.90
N GLY A 67 0.51 -11.72 -6.15
CA GLY A 67 -0.13 -13.02 -6.25
C GLY A 67 -1.12 -13.13 -7.40
N ASP A 68 -1.55 -14.36 -7.69
CA ASP A 68 -2.59 -14.64 -8.69
C ASP A 68 -4.01 -14.61 -8.08
N GLU A 69 -4.11 -14.60 -6.75
CA GLU A 69 -5.37 -14.57 -6.00
C GLU A 69 -5.24 -13.65 -4.78
N TRP A 70 -6.38 -13.13 -4.32
CA TRP A 70 -6.48 -12.35 -3.10
C TRP A 70 -6.80 -13.26 -1.89
N PRO A 71 -6.16 -13.08 -0.72
CA PRO A 71 -5.11 -12.10 -0.39
C PRO A 71 -3.73 -12.48 -0.95
N ALA A 72 -3.00 -11.51 -1.50
CA ALA A 72 -1.72 -11.76 -2.18
C ALA A 72 -0.66 -12.43 -1.28
N HIS A 73 -0.72 -12.24 0.05
CA HIS A 73 0.30 -12.74 0.98
C HIS A 73 0.16 -14.23 1.34
N GLU A 74 -0.99 -14.86 1.06
CA GLU A 74 -1.22 -16.27 1.44
C GLU A 74 -0.59 -17.27 0.46
N GLY A 75 -0.46 -16.89 -0.82
CA GLY A 75 0.13 -17.73 -1.86
C GLY A 75 1.01 -17.00 -2.87
N GLY A 76 1.12 -15.67 -2.78
CA GLY A 76 1.95 -14.86 -3.67
C GLY A 76 3.41 -14.74 -3.24
N GLU A 77 4.19 -14.09 -4.09
CA GLU A 77 5.60 -13.82 -3.89
C GLU A 77 5.80 -12.47 -3.20
N ARG A 78 6.64 -12.43 -2.16
CA ARG A 78 7.09 -11.15 -1.57
C ARG A 78 8.04 -10.46 -2.54
N VAL A 79 7.70 -9.25 -2.96
CA VAL A 79 8.53 -8.42 -3.83
C VAL A 79 9.40 -7.50 -2.97
N THR A 80 10.70 -7.43 -3.22
CA THR A 80 11.66 -6.64 -2.42
C THR A 80 12.76 -6.03 -3.30
N GLY A 81 13.52 -5.08 -2.76
CA GLY A 81 14.71 -4.51 -3.40
C GLY A 81 14.42 -3.89 -4.78
N GLU A 82 15.33 -4.07 -5.74
CA GLU A 82 15.20 -3.50 -7.10
C GLU A 82 13.92 -3.95 -7.83
N ALA A 83 13.42 -5.16 -7.52
CA ALA A 83 12.17 -5.66 -8.10
C ALA A 83 10.95 -4.87 -7.59
N LEU A 84 10.97 -4.47 -6.30
CA LEU A 84 9.93 -3.62 -5.72
C LEU A 84 10.01 -2.21 -6.30
N GLU A 85 11.21 -1.64 -6.40
CA GLU A 85 11.42 -0.31 -7.00
C GLU A 85 10.91 -0.27 -8.46
N ALA A 86 11.21 -1.30 -9.23
CA ALA A 86 10.73 -1.41 -10.61
C ALA A 86 9.20 -1.56 -10.67
N LEU A 87 8.62 -2.36 -9.77
CA LEU A 87 7.17 -2.57 -9.69
C LEU A 87 6.44 -1.27 -9.37
N LEU A 88 6.84 -0.53 -8.33
CA LEU A 88 6.18 0.71 -7.88
C LEU A 88 6.25 1.84 -8.91
N ARG A 89 7.21 1.80 -9.84
CA ARG A 89 7.32 2.77 -10.94
C ARG A 89 6.35 2.49 -12.10
N LEU A 90 5.75 1.30 -12.17
CA LEU A 90 4.78 0.98 -13.20
C LEU A 90 3.43 1.62 -12.83
N PRO A 91 2.83 2.46 -13.70
CA PRO A 91 1.49 2.99 -13.44
C PRO A 91 0.47 1.88 -13.15
N SER A 92 0.63 0.76 -13.86
CA SER A 92 -0.24 -0.40 -13.78
C SER A 92 -0.18 -1.20 -12.47
N THR A 93 0.73 -0.84 -11.57
CA THR A 93 0.79 -1.33 -10.19
C THR A 93 -0.24 -0.67 -9.29
N TRP A 94 -0.66 0.54 -9.65
CA TRP A 94 -1.57 1.39 -8.87
C TRP A 94 -2.99 1.40 -9.40
N GLU A 95 -3.24 0.73 -10.53
CA GLU A 95 -4.56 0.62 -11.16
C GLU A 95 -5.42 -0.43 -10.44
N TYR A 96 -6.73 -0.20 -10.39
CA TYR A 96 -7.68 -1.21 -9.94
C TYR A 96 -7.72 -2.39 -10.92
N ARG A 97 -7.80 -3.62 -10.38
CA ARG A 97 -7.95 -4.84 -11.20
C ARG A 97 -8.90 -5.83 -10.54
N GLU A 98 -9.85 -6.34 -11.32
CA GLU A 98 -10.71 -7.47 -10.93
C GLU A 98 -9.95 -8.81 -10.91
N GLY A 99 -8.85 -8.93 -11.66
CA GLY A 99 -8.11 -10.18 -11.87
C GLY A 99 -6.60 -10.03 -11.72
N PRO A 100 -5.85 -11.15 -11.79
CA PRO A 100 -4.43 -11.16 -11.48
C PRO A 100 -3.57 -10.38 -12.49
N PRO A 101 -2.35 -9.96 -12.08
CA PRO A 101 -1.81 -10.11 -10.74
C PRO A 101 -2.44 -9.12 -9.75
N VAL A 102 -2.68 -9.57 -8.52
CA VAL A 102 -3.03 -8.71 -7.38
C VAL A 102 -1.75 -8.32 -6.64
N ILE A 103 -1.68 -7.06 -6.21
CA ILE A 103 -0.55 -6.51 -5.45
C ILE A 103 -1.07 -6.07 -4.10
N GLY A 104 -0.62 -6.71 -3.03
CA GLY A 104 -1.07 -6.47 -1.66
C GLY A 104 0.01 -5.82 -0.80
N LEU A 105 -0.40 -4.88 0.04
CA LEU A 105 0.41 -4.31 1.11
C LEU A 105 0.15 -5.09 2.40
N PHE A 106 1.19 -5.36 3.18
CA PHE A 106 1.11 -6.20 4.38
C PHE A 106 1.99 -5.61 5.50
N PRO A 107 1.65 -5.76 6.79
CA PRO A 107 2.49 -5.21 7.85
C PRO A 107 3.82 -5.98 7.93
N GLY A 108 4.91 -5.25 8.07
CA GLY A 108 6.24 -5.83 8.27
C GLY A 108 6.44 -6.36 9.68
N ARG A 109 7.51 -7.16 9.87
CA ARG A 109 7.82 -7.79 11.16
C ARG A 109 8.13 -6.79 12.27
N GLU A 110 8.59 -5.58 11.95
CA GLU A 110 8.81 -4.54 12.96
C GLU A 110 7.49 -3.96 13.53
N VAL A 111 6.36 -4.23 12.86
CA VAL A 111 5.01 -3.86 13.29
C VAL A 111 4.25 -5.11 13.78
N ALA A 112 4.93 -6.25 13.99
CA ALA A 112 4.31 -7.47 14.49
C ALA A 112 3.70 -7.22 15.87
N PHE A 113 2.36 -7.13 15.87
CA PHE A 113 1.42 -7.17 16.98
C PHE A 113 2.03 -7.71 18.29
N GLU A 114 2.05 -6.88 19.33
CA GLU A 114 1.65 -7.41 20.64
C GLU A 114 0.17 -7.80 20.48
N PRO A 115 -0.20 -9.08 20.63
CA PRO A 115 -1.61 -9.44 20.66
C PRO A 115 -2.23 -8.65 21.81
N TYR A 116 -3.29 -7.90 21.53
CA TYR A 116 -4.10 -7.29 22.57
C TYR A 116 -4.54 -8.42 23.51
N GLU A 117 -3.90 -8.55 24.68
CA GLU A 117 -4.40 -9.43 25.71
C GLU A 117 -5.81 -8.91 26.05
N SER A 118 -6.79 -9.77 25.80
CA SER A 118 -8.17 -9.53 26.19
C SER A 118 -8.22 -9.35 27.71
N TRP A 119 -8.48 -8.13 28.17
CA TRP A 119 -8.89 -7.84 29.54
C TRP A 119 -10.41 -7.99 29.68
#